data_AF-A0A1F7I7Q7-F1
#
_entry.id   AF-A0A1F7I7Q7-F1
#
_cell.length_a   1.000
_cell.length_b   1.000
_cell.length_c   1.000
_cell.angle_alpha   90.00
_cell.angle_beta   90.00
_cell.angle_gamma   90.00
#
_symmetry.space_group_name_H-M   'P 1'
#
loop_
_entity.id
_entity.type
_entity.pdbx_description
1 polymer ?
#
loop_
_entity_poly.entity_id
_entity_poly.type
_entity_poly.pdbx_seq_one_letter_code
_entity_poly.pdbx_strand_id
1 'polypeptide(L)' 'MKDKVYSHLKKRYDDVYSITPNDLGFPWLTKFYKTLTAQLKFFPFKIFVPLALIITVIIYLVFGILIVRLVSLLQYGF' A
#
# COMPACT_ATOMS: atom_id res chain seq x y z
N MET A 1 8.17 -39.02 16.86
CA MET A 1 7.38 -38.62 18.05
C MET A 1 7.18 -37.11 17.99
N LYS A 2 5.94 -36.61 17.96
CA LYS A 2 5.68 -35.18 18.14
C LYS A 2 5.85 -34.87 19.63
N ASP A 3 6.81 -34.03 19.97
CA ASP A 3 7.11 -33.67 21.36
C ASP A 3 5.87 -33.07 22.04
N LYS A 4 5.46 -33.63 23.20
CA LYS A 4 4.33 -33.10 23.98
C LYS A 4 4.56 -31.63 24.35
N VAL A 5 5.81 -31.27 24.63
CA VAL A 5 6.25 -29.90 24.91
C VAL A 5 5.96 -28.98 23.74
N TYR A 6 6.31 -29.39 22.52
CA TYR A 6 6.02 -28.62 21.30
C TYR A 6 4.52 -28.40 21.10
N SER A 7 3.71 -29.44 21.31
CA SER A 7 2.24 -29.32 21.17
C SER A 7 1.63 -28.34 22.18
N HIS A 8 2.14 -28.32 23.41
CA HIS A 8 1.66 -27.45 24.47
C HIS A 8 2.07 -25.98 24.24
N LEU A 9 3.32 -25.77 23.83
CA LEU A 9 3.83 -24.46 23.43
C LEU A 9 3.07 -23.90 22.22
N LYS A 10 2.84 -24.74 21.20
CA LYS A 10 2.07 -24.33 20.02
C LYS A 10 0.65 -23.91 20.39
N LYS A 11 -0.03 -24.70 21.23
CA LYS A 11 -1.38 -24.34 21.72
C LYS A 11 -1.36 -23.00 22.46
N ARG A 12 -0.39 -22.78 23.36
CA ARG A 12 -0.30 -21.52 24.12
C ARG A 12 0.03 -20.32 23.23
N TYR A 13 0.86 -20.52 22.20
CA TYR A 13 1.14 -19.51 21.19
C TYR A 13 -0.12 -19.13 20.41
N ASP A 14 -0.88 -20.13 19.95
CA ASP A 14 -2.15 -19.91 19.25
C ASP A 14 -3.20 -19.24 20.18
N ASP A 15 -3.22 -19.58 21.47
CA ASP A 15 -4.18 -18.99 22.42
C ASP A 15 -3.84 -17.53 22.82
N VAL A 16 -2.55 -17.17 22.88
CA VAL A 16 -2.10 -15.87 23.44
C VAL A 16 -1.66 -14.89 22.36
N TYR A 17 -1.05 -15.38 21.28
CA TYR A 17 -0.33 -14.56 20.30
C TYR A 17 -0.85 -14.70 18.87
N SER A 18 -1.69 -15.70 18.56
CA SER A 18 -2.33 -15.77 17.24
C SER A 18 -3.43 -14.70 17.14
N ILE A 19 -3.02 -13.51 16.73
CA ILE A 19 -3.92 -12.54 16.14
C ILE A 19 -4.30 -13.07 14.77
N THR A 20 -5.60 -13.25 14.51
CA THR A 20 -6.08 -13.65 13.19
C THR A 20 -5.60 -12.63 12.16
N PRO A 21 -5.07 -13.08 11.01
CA PRO A 21 -4.67 -12.16 9.96
C PRO A 21 -5.87 -11.30 9.55
N ASN A 22 -5.68 -9.99 9.44
CA ASN A 22 -6.74 -9.07 8.98
C ASN A 22 -7.45 -9.65 7.75
N ASP A 23 -8.77 -9.75 7.85
CA ASP A 23 -9.67 -10.14 6.78
C ASP A 23 -10.56 -8.96 6.43
N LEU A 24 -10.55 -8.57 5.15
CA LEU A 24 -11.37 -7.48 4.61
C LEU A 24 -12.73 -7.97 4.08
N GLY A 25 -13.10 -9.23 4.36
CA GLY A 25 -14.39 -9.83 3.96
C GLY A 25 -14.44 -10.30 2.51
N PHE A 26 -13.56 -9.81 1.65
CA PHE A 26 -13.43 -10.24 0.25
C PHE A 26 -12.09 -10.95 0.01
N PRO A 27 -12.08 -12.19 -0.51
CA PRO A 27 -10.86 -12.98 -0.66
C PRO A 27 -9.76 -12.29 -1.49
N TRP A 28 -10.16 -11.61 -2.57
CA TRP A 28 -9.24 -10.91 -3.46
C TRP A 28 -8.62 -9.67 -2.78
N LEU A 29 -9.43 -8.91 -2.05
CA LEU A 29 -8.99 -7.71 -1.32
C LEU A 29 -8.08 -8.10 -0.15
N THR A 30 -8.43 -9.16 0.59
CA THR A 30 -7.61 -9.71 1.67
C THR A 30 -6.25 -10.21 1.14
N LYS A 31 -6.23 -10.87 -0.03
CA LYS A 31 -4.98 -11.31 -0.67
C LYS A 31 -4.12 -10.12 -1.12
N PHE A 32 -4.74 -9.11 -1.73
CA PHE A 32 -4.06 -7.90 -2.16
C PHE A 32 -3.45 -7.16 -0.96
N TYR A 33 -4.25 -6.89 0.08
CA TYR A 33 -3.81 -6.25 1.31
C TYR A 33 -2.65 -6.98 1.96
N LYS A 34 -2.72 -8.31 2.13
CA LYS A 34 -1.64 -9.11 2.74
C LYS A 34 -0.36 -9.03 1.91
N THR A 35 -0.46 -9.05 0.58
CA THR A 35 0.70 -8.95 -0.31
C THR A 35 1.34 -7.56 -0.23
N LEU A 36 0.54 -6.51 -0.30
CA LEU A 36 1.00 -5.13 -0.28
C LEU A 36 1.63 -4.77 1.06
N THR A 37 0.97 -5.14 2.17
CA THR A 37 1.50 -4.89 3.52
C THR A 37 2.76 -5.71 3.81
N ALA A 38 2.88 -6.94 3.31
CA ALA A 38 4.11 -7.71 3.42
C ALA A 38 5.29 -7.03 2.70
N GLN A 39 5.07 -6.55 1.48
CA GLN A 39 6.10 -5.84 0.71
C GLN A 39 6.47 -4.51 1.38
N LEU A 40 5.49 -3.76 1.86
CA LEU A 40 5.72 -2.49 2.57
C LEU A 40 6.46 -2.67 3.91
N LYS A 41 6.19 -3.76 4.65
CA LYS A 41 6.91 -4.06 5.90
C LYS A 41 8.37 -4.41 5.67
N PHE A 42 8.68 -5.10 4.58
CA PHE A 42 10.05 -5.53 4.29
C PHE A 42 10.87 -4.42 3.63
N PHE A 43 10.33 -3.76 2.59
CA PHE A 43 11.04 -2.72 1.89
C PHE A 43 10.09 -1.68 1.26
N PRO A 44 9.67 -0.66 2.03
CA PRO A 44 8.64 0.28 1.61
C PRO A 44 9.06 1.14 0.41
N PHE A 45 10.35 1.48 0.30
CA PHE A 45 10.87 2.35 -0.75
C PHE A 45 10.73 1.76 -2.15
N LYS A 46 10.72 0.42 -2.29
CA LYS A 46 10.52 -0.25 -3.57
C LYS A 46 9.19 0.11 -4.24
N ILE A 47 8.17 0.42 -3.44
CA ILE A 47 6.84 0.80 -3.93
C ILE A 47 6.70 2.32 -3.92
N PHE A 48 7.09 3.00 -2.83
CA PHE A 48 6.83 4.43 -2.69
C PHE A 48 7.65 5.31 -3.64
N VAL A 49 8.92 4.98 -3.92
CA VAL A 49 9.77 5.79 -4.81
C VAL A 49 9.22 5.82 -6.24
N PRO A 50 8.95 4.68 -6.91
CA PRO A 50 8.38 4.72 -8.26
C PRO A 50 6.97 5.33 -8.26
N LEU A 51 6.16 5.06 -7.23
CA LEU A 51 4.82 5.64 -7.13
C LEU A 51 4.87 7.16 -7.00
N ALA A 52 5.75 7.69 -6.16
CA ALA A 52 5.93 9.13 -5.98
C ALA A 52 6.39 9.79 -7.28
N LEU A 53 7.34 9.18 -8.01
CA LEU A 53 7.83 9.70 -9.28
C LEU A 53 6.69 9.77 -10.32
N ILE A 54 5.89 8.70 -10.43
CA ILE A 54 4.71 8.67 -11.30
C ILE A 54 3.71 9.77 -10.91
N ILE A 55 3.40 9.90 -9.62
CA ILE A 55 2.47 10.93 -9.12
C ILE A 55 2.99 12.34 -9.46
N THR A 56 4.28 12.60 -9.23
CA THR A 56 4.89 13.90 -9.55
C THR A 56 4.79 14.21 -11.04
N VAL A 57 5.07 13.25 -11.92
CA VAL A 57 4.94 13.43 -13.38
C VAL A 57 3.49 13.73 -13.77
N ILE A 58 2.52 12.98 -13.22
CA ILE A 58 1.09 13.21 -13.48
C ILE A 58 0.68 14.62 -13.05
N ILE A 59 1.05 15.02 -11.83
CA ILE A 59 0.76 16.35 -11.30
C ILE A 59 1.38 17.41 -12.21
N TYR A 60 2.66 17.26 -12.59
CA TYR A 60 3.33 18.20 -13.48
C TYR A 60 2.59 18.36 -14.81
N LEU A 61 2.15 17.26 -15.45
CA LEU A 61 1.40 17.31 -16.70
C LEU A 61 0.05 18.01 -16.54
N VAL A 62 -0.71 17.67 -15.50
CA VAL A 62 -2.04 18.24 -15.24
C VAL A 62 -1.95 19.74 -14.94
N PHE A 63 -1.08 20.12 -14.00
CA PHE A 63 -0.94 21.53 -13.59
C PHE A 63 -0.23 22.38 -14.65
N GLY A 64 0.73 21.83 -15.39
CA GLY A 64 1.35 22.52 -16.52
C GLY A 64 0.31 22.92 -17.57
N ILE A 65 -0.57 22.00 -17.95
CA ILE A 65 -1.67 22.28 -18.89
C ILE A 65 -2.65 23.33 -18.32
N LEU A 66 -2.98 23.22 -17.03
CA LEU A 66 -3.86 24.20 -16.36
C LEU A 66 -3.26 25.60 -16.35
N ILE A 67 -1.98 25.74 -16.03
CA ILE A 67 -1.27 27.04 -16.01
C ILE A 67 -1.25 27.64 -17.41
N VAL A 68 -0.92 26.86 -18.44
CA VAL A 68 -0.93 27.34 -19.84
C VAL A 68 -2.32 27.84 -20.22
N ARG A 69 -3.38 27.07 -19.95
CA ARG A 69 -4.76 27.47 -20.27
C ARG A 69 -5.17 28.74 -19.51
N LEU A 70 -4.79 28.87 -18.25
CA LEU A 70 -5.13 30.01 -17.42
C LEU A 70 -4.44 31.27 -17.93
N VAL A 71 -3.14 31.19 -18.26
CA VAL A 71 -2.40 32.29 -18.88
C VAL A 71 -2.98 32.66 -20.24
N SER A 72 -3.30 31.69 -21.10
CA SER A 72 -3.94 31.97 -22.40
C SER A 72 -5.30 32.64 -22.25
N LEU A 73 -6.11 32.25 -21.26
CA LEU A 73 -7.40 32.89 -20.97
C LEU A 73 -7.20 34.34 -20.51
N LEU A 74 -6.24 34.59 -19.61
CA LEU A 74 -5.90 35.93 -19.16
C LEU A 74 -5.37 36.80 -20.32
N GLN A 75 -4.52 36.24 -21.19
CA GLN A 75 -3.96 36.93 -22.35
C GLN A 75 -5.02 37.26 -23.41
N TYR A 76 -6.10 36.49 -23.53
CA TYR A 76 -7.23 36.84 -24.39
C TYR A 76 -8.08 38.01 -23.83
N GLY A 77 -7.95 38.30 -22.54
CA GLY A 77 -8.69 39.38 -21.86
C GLY A 77 -7.97 40.72 -21.78
N PHE A 78 -6.69 40.78 -22.17
CA PHE A 78 -5.87 42.00 -22.27
C PHE A 78 -5.54 42.28 -23.74
#